data_AF-A0AAV4YBQ7-F1
#
_entry.id   AF-A0AAV4YBQ7-F1
#
_cell.length_a   1.000
_cell.length_b   1.000
_cell.length_c   1.000
_cell.angle_alpha   90.00
_cell.angle_beta   90.00
_cell.angle_gamma   90.00
#
_symmetry.space_group_name_H-M   'P 1'
#
loop_
_entity.id
_entity.type
_entity.pdbx_description
1 polymer ?
#
loop_
_entity_poly.entity_id
_entity_poly.type
_entity_poly.pdbx_seq_one_letter_code
_entity_poly.pdbx_strand_id
1 'polypeptide(L)'
;MHRLSLSALYVPLKCRTNSLSTVMREGYIGNGHQCNFVGVCNVDNGRCHPLATCIENPAITGSHRECRCPSGYIGNGEGPTGCMQSTGMNCASNPCRHGACHDFAQDFRCVCYPGFSGTLCDQQEMDACARNPCENGGTCQPLSTGYYCTCPHGYDGPTCSVRIISCGGMRAGANGTLQFPEEGDSYDHMMNCEWIVSVPETKVVNITFDHFDVEGGHNCEFDFLQIHDGPDSSHRLLDRFCGEELRGRNIVSTHNQIFLWFKSDKTVVHTGFKLNWTAVPPGK
;
A
#
# COMPACT_ATOMS: atom_id res chain seq x y z
N MET A 1 73.48 11.48 -12.58
CA MET A 1 73.41 10.44 -13.65
C MET A 1 72.65 9.27 -13.03
N HIS A 2 71.54 8.70 -13.47
CA HIS A 2 70.67 8.72 -14.67
C HIS A 2 69.23 8.49 -14.15
N ARG A 3 68.21 9.24 -14.55
CA ARG A 3 67.27 9.00 -15.67
C ARG A 3 66.95 7.52 -16.01
N LEU A 4 65.74 7.12 -15.59
CA LEU A 4 64.69 6.35 -16.28
C LEU A 4 65.04 5.02 -16.98
N SER A 5 64.43 3.93 -16.47
CA SER A 5 63.68 2.99 -17.32
C SER A 5 62.47 2.47 -16.54
N LEU A 6 61.27 2.90 -16.96
CA LEU A 6 60.02 2.22 -16.66
C LEU A 6 59.98 0.94 -17.50
N SER A 7 59.87 -0.21 -16.83
CA SER A 7 59.12 -1.35 -17.34
C SER A 7 58.36 -1.96 -16.17
N ALA A 8 57.24 -1.32 -15.84
CA ALA A 8 56.17 -1.99 -15.13
C ALA A 8 55.71 -3.18 -16.00
N LEU A 9 55.78 -4.40 -15.47
CA LEU A 9 54.60 -5.20 -15.12
C LEU A 9 55.01 -6.59 -14.62
N TYR A 10 54.85 -6.75 -13.32
CA TYR A 10 54.25 -7.90 -12.63
C TYR A 10 54.91 -9.30 -12.69
N VAL A 11 55.61 -9.55 -11.59
CA VAL A 11 55.97 -10.82 -10.93
C VAL A 11 54.86 -11.89 -10.99
N PRO A 12 55.22 -13.19 -11.10
CA PRO A 12 54.33 -14.33 -11.30
C PRO A 12 53.39 -14.54 -10.11
N LEU A 13 52.08 -14.50 -10.37
CA LEU A 13 51.06 -14.81 -9.38
C LEU A 13 50.17 -15.92 -9.92
N LYS A 14 50.42 -17.14 -9.41
CA LYS A 14 49.48 -18.24 -9.12
C LYS A 14 48.25 -18.31 -10.04
N CYS A 15 47.95 -19.48 -10.63
CA CYS A 15 46.62 -19.82 -11.16
C CYS A 15 45.54 -19.85 -10.02
N ARG A 16 45.50 -18.85 -9.13
CA ARG A 16 44.74 -18.79 -7.88
C ARG A 16 43.30 -18.40 -8.17
N THR A 17 42.38 -19.24 -7.71
CA THR A 17 41.61 -18.84 -6.54
C THR A 17 42.20 -19.52 -5.31
N ASN A 18 42.07 -18.89 -4.13
CA ASN A 18 42.72 -19.33 -2.90
C ASN A 18 42.39 -20.79 -2.53
N SER A 19 43.44 -21.48 -2.06
CA SER A 19 43.45 -22.65 -1.17
C SER A 19 42.36 -23.72 -1.35
N LEU A 20 42.80 -24.92 -1.79
CA LEU A 20 42.16 -26.25 -1.68
C LEU A 20 41.48 -26.86 -2.92
N SER A 21 41.63 -26.32 -4.13
CA SER A 21 41.16 -27.05 -5.33
C SER A 21 42.14 -27.01 -6.50
N THR A 22 42.35 -28.16 -7.13
CA THR A 22 43.19 -28.39 -8.33
C THR A 22 42.51 -27.96 -9.63
N VAL A 23 41.51 -27.07 -9.55
CA VAL A 23 40.63 -26.75 -10.69
C VAL A 23 41.23 -25.60 -11.51
N MET A 24 41.56 -25.88 -12.78
CA MET A 24 42.03 -24.84 -13.71
C MET A 24 40.91 -23.84 -14.03
N ARG A 25 41.29 -22.57 -14.24
CA ARG A 25 40.39 -21.54 -14.76
C ARG A 25 39.88 -21.97 -16.14
N GLU A 26 38.61 -21.65 -16.44
CA GLU A 26 37.99 -21.98 -17.73
C GLU A 26 38.87 -21.49 -18.91
N GLY A 27 39.08 -22.37 -19.89
CA GLY A 27 39.89 -22.11 -21.09
C GLY A 27 41.41 -22.33 -20.98
N TYR A 28 41.91 -22.87 -19.86
CA TYR A 28 43.32 -23.22 -19.68
C TYR A 28 43.54 -24.74 -19.65
N ILE A 29 44.65 -25.20 -20.24
CA ILE A 29 45.19 -26.57 -20.08
C ILE A 29 46.58 -26.52 -19.43
N GLY A 30 46.97 -27.58 -18.72
CA GLY A 30 48.29 -27.61 -18.06
C GLY A 30 48.44 -28.71 -17.01
N ASN A 31 49.46 -28.58 -16.16
CA ASN A 31 49.69 -29.49 -15.02
C ASN A 31 49.46 -28.81 -13.66
N GLY A 32 48.75 -27.68 -13.64
CA GLY A 32 48.49 -26.87 -12.45
C GLY A 32 49.63 -25.92 -12.05
N HIS A 33 50.82 -26.07 -12.63
CA HIS A 33 51.97 -25.19 -12.41
C HIS A 33 52.36 -24.36 -13.64
N GLN A 34 52.25 -24.94 -14.84
CA GLN A 34 52.26 -24.23 -16.13
C GLN A 34 50.86 -24.33 -16.74
N CYS A 35 50.21 -23.19 -16.95
CA CYS A 35 48.85 -23.06 -17.49
C CYS A 35 48.94 -22.34 -18.86
N ASN A 36 48.54 -22.99 -19.96
CA ASN A 36 48.44 -22.35 -21.28
C ASN A 36 46.97 -22.08 -21.60
N PHE A 37 46.63 -20.83 -21.99
CA PHE A 37 45.28 -20.50 -22.45
C PHE A 37 45.09 -21.02 -23.87
N VAL A 38 44.08 -21.86 -24.06
CA VAL A 38 43.74 -22.45 -25.36
C VAL A 38 42.34 -22.07 -25.83
N GLY A 39 41.60 -21.26 -25.07
CA GLY A 39 40.22 -20.87 -25.38
C GLY A 39 39.20 -21.64 -24.53
N VAL A 40 38.12 -20.96 -24.12
CA VAL A 40 37.11 -21.47 -23.20
C VAL A 40 36.35 -22.64 -23.81
N CYS A 41 35.99 -22.55 -25.09
CA CYS A 41 35.29 -23.64 -25.78
C CYS A 41 36.19 -24.84 -26.10
N ASN A 42 37.51 -24.64 -26.13
CA ASN A 42 38.48 -25.68 -26.46
C ASN A 42 38.82 -26.60 -25.28
N VAL A 43 38.24 -26.34 -24.10
CA VAL A 43 38.35 -27.19 -22.90
C VAL A 43 36.94 -27.64 -22.50
N ASP A 44 36.69 -28.96 -22.51
CA ASP A 44 35.39 -29.58 -22.14
C ASP A 44 34.17 -28.88 -22.78
N ASN A 45 34.27 -28.46 -24.05
CA ASN A 45 33.21 -27.74 -24.77
C ASN A 45 32.65 -26.53 -23.98
N GLY A 46 33.51 -25.81 -23.25
CA GLY A 46 33.10 -24.68 -22.41
C GLY A 46 32.11 -25.03 -21.29
N ARG A 47 32.03 -26.32 -20.93
CA ARG A 47 31.04 -26.92 -20.02
C ARG A 47 29.60 -26.84 -20.51
N CYS A 48 29.40 -26.68 -21.81
CA CYS A 48 28.09 -26.79 -22.43
C CYS A 48 27.55 -28.22 -22.33
N HIS A 49 26.23 -28.36 -22.35
CA HIS A 49 25.52 -29.63 -22.49
C HIS A 49 26.10 -30.42 -23.69
N PRO A 50 26.21 -31.76 -23.64
CA PRO A 50 26.86 -32.54 -24.70
C PRO A 50 26.28 -32.35 -26.11
N LEU A 51 24.99 -32.01 -26.21
CA LEU A 51 24.32 -31.68 -27.48
C LEU A 51 24.51 -30.23 -27.92
N ALA A 52 24.90 -29.31 -27.03
CA ALA A 52 25.07 -27.90 -27.33
C ALA A 52 26.46 -27.63 -27.93
N THR A 53 26.51 -26.66 -28.84
CA THR A 53 27.77 -26.14 -29.39
C THR A 53 28.21 -24.95 -28.57
N CYS A 54 29.44 -24.98 -28.05
CA CYS A 54 30.06 -23.81 -27.42
C CYS A 54 30.54 -22.81 -28.47
N ILE A 55 30.23 -21.53 -28.25
CA ILE A 55 30.64 -20.41 -29.10
C ILE A 55 31.32 -19.38 -28.22
N GLU A 56 32.58 -19.05 -28.53
CA GLU A 56 33.26 -17.95 -27.83
C GLU A 56 32.63 -16.63 -28.24
N ASN A 57 32.25 -15.80 -27.26
CA ASN A 57 31.62 -14.52 -27.51
C ASN A 57 32.65 -13.38 -27.31
N PRO A 58 33.28 -12.88 -28.39
CA PRO A 58 34.31 -11.85 -28.30
C PRO A 58 33.76 -10.47 -27.88
N ALA A 59 32.44 -10.28 -27.83
CA ALA A 59 31.83 -8.98 -27.53
C ALA A 59 31.75 -8.64 -26.02
N ILE A 60 31.91 -9.63 -25.12
CA ILE A 60 31.64 -9.46 -23.67
C ILE A 60 32.89 -9.83 -22.83
N THR A 61 34.08 -9.43 -23.28
CA THR A 61 35.42 -9.81 -22.76
C THR A 61 35.87 -11.22 -23.16
N GLY A 62 37.18 -11.42 -23.33
CA GLY A 62 37.81 -12.62 -23.92
C GLY A 62 37.71 -13.92 -23.11
N SER A 63 36.77 -14.02 -22.18
CA SER A 63 36.50 -15.23 -21.37
C SER A 63 35.03 -15.63 -21.33
N HIS A 64 34.16 -14.99 -22.11
CA HIS A 64 32.73 -15.31 -22.14
C HIS A 64 32.40 -16.29 -23.29
N ARG A 65 31.55 -17.29 -23.00
CA ARG A 65 31.10 -18.31 -23.96
C ARG A 65 29.58 -18.47 -23.90
N GLU A 66 28.98 -18.83 -25.03
CA GLU A 66 27.56 -19.13 -25.17
C GLU A 66 27.37 -20.58 -25.61
N CYS A 67 26.41 -21.28 -25.00
CA CYS A 67 26.06 -22.64 -25.36
C CYS A 67 24.78 -22.65 -26.20
N ARG A 68 24.87 -23.11 -27.45
CA ARG A 68 23.73 -23.11 -28.38
C ARG A 68 23.26 -24.52 -28.69
N CYS A 69 21.99 -24.80 -28.40
CA CYS A 69 21.37 -26.08 -28.76
C CYS A 69 21.23 -26.25 -30.28
N PRO A 70 21.25 -27.49 -30.79
CA PRO A 70 21.10 -27.80 -32.21
C PRO A 70 19.64 -27.60 -32.64
N SER A 71 19.41 -27.53 -33.95
CA SER A 71 18.07 -27.38 -34.51
C SER A 71 17.13 -28.49 -34.01
N GLY A 72 15.93 -28.12 -33.56
CA GLY A 72 14.97 -29.04 -32.98
C GLY A 72 15.18 -29.34 -31.49
N TYR A 73 16.01 -28.57 -30.77
CA TYR A 73 16.17 -28.63 -29.31
C TYR A 73 16.03 -27.22 -28.69
N ILE A 74 15.44 -27.14 -27.50
CA ILE A 74 15.28 -25.94 -26.68
C ILE A 74 16.07 -26.05 -25.36
N GLY A 75 16.46 -24.91 -24.80
CA GLY A 75 17.18 -24.81 -23.53
C GLY A 75 18.34 -23.83 -23.60
N ASN A 76 18.95 -23.56 -22.44
CA ASN A 76 20.08 -22.62 -22.30
C ASN A 76 21.45 -23.25 -22.62
N GLY A 77 21.48 -24.52 -23.03
CA GLY A 77 22.68 -25.21 -23.47
C GLY A 77 23.64 -25.64 -22.35
N GLU A 78 23.27 -25.56 -21.07
CA GLU A 78 24.15 -25.86 -19.92
C GLU A 78 23.66 -27.03 -19.05
N GLY A 79 24.60 -27.79 -18.46
CA GLY A 79 24.28 -28.90 -17.56
C GLY A 79 23.71 -30.15 -18.28
N PRO A 80 23.13 -31.13 -17.57
CA PRO A 80 22.60 -32.37 -18.14
C PRO A 80 21.20 -32.26 -18.78
N THR A 81 20.48 -31.14 -18.55
CA THR A 81 19.18 -30.84 -19.15
C THR A 81 19.21 -29.59 -20.04
N GLY A 82 20.41 -29.11 -20.39
CA GLY A 82 20.62 -27.87 -21.12
C GLY A 82 20.06 -27.84 -22.54
N CYS A 83 19.89 -29.01 -23.19
CA CYS A 83 19.18 -29.13 -24.46
C CYS A 83 18.15 -30.26 -24.39
N MET A 84 16.88 -29.91 -24.58
CA MET A 84 15.75 -30.84 -24.62
C MET A 84 15.08 -30.80 -25.99
N GLN A 85 14.59 -31.91 -26.50
CA GLN A 85 14.03 -31.99 -27.85
C GLN A 85 12.77 -31.11 -27.97
N SER A 86 12.78 -30.19 -28.93
CA SER A 86 11.67 -29.31 -29.27
C SER A 86 10.61 -30.11 -30.02
N THR A 87 9.67 -30.69 -29.29
CA THR A 87 8.45 -31.24 -29.87
C THR A 87 7.53 -30.06 -30.20
N GLY A 88 7.64 -29.51 -31.41
CA GLY A 88 6.87 -28.35 -31.85
C GLY A 88 5.38 -28.46 -31.51
N MET A 89 4.87 -27.54 -30.70
CA MET A 89 3.45 -27.43 -30.37
C MET A 89 2.89 -26.22 -31.11
N ASN A 90 2.26 -26.47 -32.25
CA ASN A 90 1.35 -25.54 -32.92
C ASN A 90 -0.07 -25.70 -32.32
N CYS A 91 -1.06 -24.99 -32.85
CA CYS A 91 -2.44 -25.10 -32.35
C CYS A 91 -3.13 -26.44 -32.64
N ALA A 92 -2.45 -27.44 -33.22
CA ALA A 92 -3.05 -28.72 -33.61
C ALA A 92 -3.68 -29.50 -32.45
N SER A 93 -3.22 -29.29 -31.21
CA SER A 93 -3.79 -29.90 -30.01
C SER A 93 -4.49 -28.90 -29.08
N ASN A 94 -4.70 -27.66 -29.51
CA ASN A 94 -5.15 -26.51 -28.70
C ASN A 94 -4.58 -26.50 -27.26
N PRO A 95 -3.33 -26.03 -27.07
CA PRO A 95 -2.67 -25.99 -25.76
C PRO A 95 -3.31 -25.02 -24.73
N CYS A 96 -4.22 -24.16 -25.15
CA CYS A 96 -4.89 -23.18 -24.28
C CYS A 96 -5.99 -23.87 -23.45
N ARG A 97 -5.93 -23.77 -22.11
CA ARG A 97 -6.94 -24.41 -21.24
C ARG A 97 -8.30 -23.72 -21.30
N HIS A 98 -8.31 -22.39 -21.16
CA HIS A 98 -9.51 -21.55 -21.22
C HIS A 98 -9.32 -20.40 -22.21
N GLY A 99 -8.97 -20.73 -23.46
CA GLY A 99 -8.75 -19.74 -24.49
C GLY A 99 -8.72 -20.30 -25.90
N ALA A 100 -8.72 -19.41 -26.88
CA ALA A 100 -8.54 -19.75 -28.29
C ALA A 100 -7.05 -19.70 -28.67
N CYS A 101 -6.55 -20.78 -29.26
CA CYS A 101 -5.20 -20.83 -29.80
C CYS A 101 -5.12 -20.20 -31.19
N HIS A 102 -4.10 -19.39 -31.43
CA HIS A 102 -3.77 -18.85 -32.75
C HIS A 102 -2.31 -19.16 -33.10
N ASP A 103 -2.09 -19.73 -34.28
CA ASP A 103 -0.74 -20.00 -34.79
C ASP A 103 0.00 -18.67 -35.07
N PHE A 104 1.26 -18.59 -34.64
CA PHE A 104 2.10 -17.40 -34.77
C PHE A 104 3.50 -17.77 -35.25
N ALA A 105 3.67 -17.87 -36.57
CA ALA A 105 4.93 -18.14 -37.28
C ALA A 105 5.69 -19.42 -36.84
N GLN A 106 6.42 -19.38 -35.72
CA GLN A 106 7.17 -20.51 -35.14
C GLN A 106 6.72 -20.84 -33.70
N ASP A 107 5.58 -20.29 -33.26
CA ASP A 107 5.00 -20.47 -31.92
C ASP A 107 3.46 -20.40 -31.99
N PHE A 108 2.78 -20.51 -30.86
CA PHE A 108 1.35 -20.28 -30.72
C PHE A 108 1.07 -19.18 -29.68
N ARG A 109 -0.08 -18.52 -29.79
CA ARG A 109 -0.58 -17.61 -28.76
C ARG A 109 -1.96 -18.02 -28.30
N CYS A 110 -2.21 -17.94 -27.00
CA CYS A 110 -3.53 -18.10 -26.43
C CYS A 110 -4.21 -16.74 -26.26
N VAL A 111 -5.44 -16.62 -26.75
CA VAL A 111 -6.36 -15.53 -26.42
C VAL A 111 -7.32 -16.07 -25.36
N CYS A 112 -7.14 -15.65 -24.11
CA CYS A 112 -7.91 -16.18 -22.99
C CYS A 112 -9.37 -15.71 -23.02
N TYR A 113 -10.27 -16.60 -22.61
CA TYR A 113 -11.65 -16.23 -22.32
C TYR A 113 -11.70 -15.32 -21.09
N PRO A 114 -12.74 -14.48 -20.96
CA PRO A 114 -12.89 -13.59 -19.80
C PRO A 114 -12.75 -14.35 -18.47
N GLY A 115 -11.99 -13.79 -17.53
CA GLY A 115 -11.71 -14.40 -16.22
C GLY A 115 -10.54 -15.38 -16.18
N PHE A 116 -9.78 -15.50 -17.28
CA PHE A 116 -8.56 -16.31 -17.33
C PHE A 116 -7.39 -15.51 -17.92
N SER A 117 -6.19 -15.77 -17.40
CA SER A 117 -4.95 -15.16 -17.84
C SER A 117 -3.79 -16.15 -17.81
N GLY A 118 -2.59 -15.67 -18.09
CA GLY A 118 -1.41 -16.52 -18.31
C GLY A 118 -1.25 -16.96 -19.77
N THR A 119 -0.06 -17.46 -20.11
CA THR A 119 0.30 -17.83 -21.49
C THR A 119 -0.50 -19.02 -22.04
N LEU A 120 -1.04 -19.86 -21.15
CA LEU A 120 -1.89 -21.01 -21.49
C LEU A 120 -3.35 -20.84 -21.03
N CYS A 121 -3.73 -19.67 -20.52
CA CYS A 121 -5.06 -19.42 -19.94
C CYS A 121 -5.42 -20.41 -18.82
N ASP A 122 -4.43 -20.81 -18.03
CA ASP A 122 -4.52 -21.73 -16.91
C ASP A 122 -4.61 -21.01 -15.56
N GLN A 123 -4.37 -19.70 -15.54
CA GLN A 123 -4.56 -18.87 -14.36
C GLN A 123 -6.00 -18.36 -14.38
N GLN A 124 -6.78 -18.73 -13.39
CA GLN A 124 -8.08 -18.11 -13.16
C GLN A 124 -7.82 -16.73 -12.55
N GLU A 125 -8.22 -15.67 -13.24
CA GLU A 125 -8.38 -14.37 -12.61
C GLU A 125 -9.56 -14.53 -11.67
N MET A 126 -9.26 -14.87 -10.42
CA MET A 126 -10.26 -14.91 -9.36
C MET A 126 -10.96 -13.56 -9.40
N ASP A 127 -12.24 -13.56 -9.76
CA ASP A 127 -13.09 -12.38 -9.63
C ASP A 127 -12.88 -11.86 -8.21
N ALA A 128 -12.16 -10.75 -8.11
CA ALA A 128 -11.75 -10.20 -6.84
C ALA A 128 -12.96 -9.81 -5.99
N CYS A 129 -14.15 -9.72 -6.60
CA CYS A 129 -15.42 -9.47 -5.95
C CYS A 129 -16.27 -10.73 -5.69
N ALA A 130 -15.82 -11.94 -6.02
CA ALA A 130 -16.61 -13.18 -5.89
C ALA A 130 -17.10 -13.46 -4.46
N ARG A 131 -16.42 -12.93 -3.44
CA ARG A 131 -16.84 -13.03 -2.03
C ARG A 131 -17.15 -11.68 -1.38
N ASN A 132 -17.22 -10.61 -2.17
CA ASN A 132 -17.25 -9.22 -1.74
C ASN A 132 -16.28 -8.91 -0.57
N PRO A 133 -15.02 -8.53 -0.87
CA PRO A 133 -14.02 -8.18 0.15
C PRO A 133 -14.32 -6.86 0.91
N CYS A 134 -15.35 -6.11 0.51
CA CYS A 134 -15.72 -4.85 1.16
C CYS A 134 -16.54 -5.12 2.42
N GLU A 135 -16.08 -4.59 3.55
CA GLU A 135 -16.74 -4.68 4.85
C GLU A 135 -17.89 -3.66 4.99
N ASN A 136 -18.66 -3.77 6.08
CA ASN A 136 -19.69 -2.81 6.48
C ASN A 136 -20.75 -2.48 5.40
N GLY A 137 -21.04 -3.45 4.51
CA GLY A 137 -22.00 -3.26 3.43
C GLY A 137 -21.44 -2.52 2.20
N GLY A 138 -20.12 -2.39 2.09
CA GLY A 138 -19.45 -1.84 0.92
C GLY A 138 -19.73 -2.64 -0.36
N THR A 139 -19.70 -1.93 -1.50
CA THR A 139 -19.91 -2.52 -2.83
C THR A 139 -18.58 -2.70 -3.54
N CYS A 140 -18.24 -3.95 -3.88
CA CYS A 140 -17.03 -4.27 -4.63
C CYS A 140 -17.20 -4.03 -6.13
N GLN A 141 -16.17 -3.44 -6.75
CA GLN A 141 -16.09 -3.26 -8.19
C GLN A 141 -14.75 -3.81 -8.72
N PRO A 142 -14.78 -4.70 -9.73
CA PRO A 142 -13.58 -5.32 -10.25
C PRO A 142 -12.73 -4.32 -11.05
N LEU A 143 -11.41 -4.46 -10.97
CA LEU A 143 -10.43 -3.69 -11.75
C LEU A 143 -9.65 -4.60 -12.70
N SER A 144 -8.96 -4.02 -13.69
CA SER A 144 -8.03 -4.75 -14.56
C SER A 144 -6.92 -5.48 -13.80
N THR A 145 -6.66 -5.02 -12.57
CA THR A 145 -5.82 -5.69 -11.58
C THR A 145 -6.44 -5.47 -10.19
N GLY A 146 -7.12 -6.47 -9.63
CA GLY A 146 -7.68 -6.42 -8.27
C GLY A 146 -9.13 -5.90 -8.17
N TYR A 147 -9.43 -5.14 -7.12
CA TYR A 147 -10.76 -4.56 -6.84
C TYR A 147 -10.64 -3.19 -6.18
N TYR A 148 -11.74 -2.43 -6.15
CA TYR A 148 -11.93 -1.34 -5.21
C TYR A 148 -13.31 -1.42 -4.56
N CYS A 149 -13.44 -0.81 -3.39
CA CYS A 149 -14.69 -0.73 -2.64
C CYS A 149 -15.30 0.66 -2.74
N THR A 150 -16.60 0.73 -3.01
CA THR A 150 -17.40 1.93 -2.77
C THR A 150 -17.99 1.82 -1.37
N CYS A 151 -17.59 2.73 -0.48
CA CYS A 151 -17.99 2.67 0.93
C CYS A 151 -19.30 3.42 1.19
N PRO A 152 -20.18 2.85 2.05
CA PRO A 152 -21.36 3.55 2.53
C PRO A 152 -20.97 4.73 3.43
N HIS A 153 -21.92 5.63 3.66
CA HIS A 153 -21.70 6.80 4.53
C HIS A 153 -21.22 6.35 5.92
N GLY A 154 -20.20 7.03 6.46
CA GLY A 154 -19.59 6.68 7.73
C GLY A 154 -18.46 5.63 7.66
N TYR A 155 -18.06 5.18 6.46
CA TYR A 155 -16.94 4.24 6.28
C TYR A 155 -16.00 4.65 5.14
N ASP A 156 -14.72 4.30 5.26
CA ASP A 156 -13.63 4.59 4.33
C ASP A 156 -12.56 3.48 4.37
N GLY A 157 -11.51 3.69 3.59
CA GLY A 157 -10.39 2.77 3.44
C GLY A 157 -10.61 1.79 2.28
N PRO A 158 -9.57 1.03 1.92
CA PRO A 158 -9.59 0.16 0.74
C PRO A 158 -10.64 -0.97 0.83
N THR A 159 -11.05 -1.34 2.04
CA THR A 159 -12.05 -2.38 2.33
C THR A 159 -13.27 -1.86 3.08
N CYS A 160 -13.44 -0.54 3.24
CA CYS A 160 -14.52 0.04 4.07
C CYS A 160 -14.51 -0.39 5.55
N SER A 161 -13.35 -0.84 6.05
CA SER A 161 -13.17 -1.24 7.45
C SER A 161 -12.87 -0.06 8.38
N VAL A 162 -12.54 1.11 7.82
CA VAL A 162 -12.26 2.32 8.60
C VAL A 162 -13.56 3.06 8.78
N ARG A 163 -13.94 3.38 10.02
CA ARG A 163 -15.10 4.25 10.28
C ARG A 163 -14.68 5.70 10.00
N ILE A 164 -15.41 6.40 9.13
CA ILE A 164 -15.29 7.86 9.00
C ILE A 164 -15.97 8.44 10.21
N ILE A 165 -15.17 8.94 11.15
CA ILE A 165 -15.70 9.71 12.25
C ILE A 165 -15.50 11.18 11.90
N SER A 166 -16.44 11.71 11.12
CA SER A 166 -16.52 13.13 10.82
C SER A 166 -17.56 13.76 11.74
N CYS A 167 -17.14 14.82 12.40
CA CYS A 167 -17.95 15.58 13.33
C CYS A 167 -17.62 17.06 13.17
N GLY A 168 -18.55 17.93 13.55
CA GLY A 168 -18.38 19.37 13.45
C GLY A 168 -19.29 20.07 12.44
N GLY A 169 -18.93 21.31 12.13
CA GLY A 169 -19.59 22.16 11.14
C GLY A 169 -20.47 23.26 11.73
N MET A 170 -21.04 24.09 10.86
CA MET A 170 -21.87 25.22 11.25
C MET A 170 -23.33 24.80 11.42
N ARG A 171 -23.99 25.28 12.48
CA ARG A 171 -25.42 25.18 12.71
C ARG A 171 -25.97 26.59 12.83
N ALA A 172 -26.94 26.94 12.00
CA ALA A 172 -27.54 28.26 11.99
C ALA A 172 -29.04 28.16 12.22
N GLY A 173 -29.59 29.09 13.00
CA GLY A 173 -31.03 29.15 13.25
C GLY A 173 -31.37 29.80 14.58
N ALA A 174 -32.59 30.32 14.70
CA ALA A 174 -33.08 30.93 15.94
C ALA A 174 -33.25 29.91 17.09
N ASN A 175 -33.31 28.63 16.77
CA ASN A 175 -33.26 27.52 17.72
C ASN A 175 -32.76 26.27 16.99
N GLY A 176 -32.43 25.24 17.76
CA GLY A 176 -32.13 23.91 17.25
C GLY A 176 -31.48 23.02 18.29
N THR A 177 -31.05 21.85 17.84
CA THR A 177 -30.45 20.80 18.67
C THR A 177 -29.18 20.29 18.02
N LEU A 178 -28.18 20.00 18.83
CA LEU A 178 -26.95 19.31 18.44
C LEU A 178 -26.74 18.14 19.39
N GLN A 179 -26.66 16.95 18.83
CA GLN A 179 -26.39 15.72 19.56
C GLN A 179 -25.09 15.12 19.04
N PHE A 180 -24.22 14.69 19.96
CA PHE A 180 -23.00 13.99 19.63
C PHE A 180 -22.76 12.84 20.63
N PRO A 181 -22.52 11.61 20.16
CA PRO A 181 -22.52 11.18 18.74
C PRO A 181 -23.92 11.30 18.08
N GLU A 182 -23.96 11.53 16.77
CA GLU A 182 -25.22 11.58 16.01
C GLU A 182 -25.86 10.19 15.90
N GLU A 183 -25.04 9.14 15.86
CA GLU A 183 -25.44 7.73 15.81
C GLU A 183 -24.60 6.88 16.77
N GLY A 184 -25.23 5.88 17.38
CA GLY A 184 -24.59 4.99 18.35
C GLY A 184 -24.76 5.44 19.80
N ASP A 185 -24.22 4.64 20.73
CA ASP A 185 -24.42 4.82 22.17
C ASP A 185 -23.29 5.58 22.86
N SER A 186 -22.11 5.68 22.23
CA SER A 186 -20.92 6.36 22.79
C SER A 186 -20.10 7.03 21.70
N TYR A 187 -19.39 8.11 22.04
CA TYR A 187 -18.44 8.70 21.11
C TYR A 187 -17.20 7.81 20.93
N ASP A 188 -16.44 8.07 19.88
CA ASP A 188 -15.21 7.32 19.56
C ASP A 188 -13.97 7.95 20.23
N HIS A 189 -12.87 7.20 20.30
CA HIS A 189 -11.57 7.68 20.78
C HIS A 189 -10.91 8.65 19.78
N MET A 190 -10.03 9.52 20.27
CA MET A 190 -9.18 10.44 19.50
C MET A 190 -9.96 11.41 18.61
N MET A 191 -11.16 11.80 19.06
CA MET A 191 -12.00 12.76 18.36
C MET A 191 -11.48 14.17 18.50
N ASN A 192 -11.71 14.97 17.46
CA ASN A 192 -11.41 16.39 17.45
C ASN A 192 -12.49 17.10 16.61
N CYS A 193 -13.59 17.46 17.26
CA CYS A 193 -14.80 17.96 16.62
C CYS A 193 -15.00 19.43 16.93
N GLU A 194 -15.34 20.21 15.90
CA GLU A 194 -15.52 21.66 16.02
C GLU A 194 -16.85 22.09 15.41
N TRP A 195 -17.72 22.70 16.20
CA TRP A 195 -19.00 23.24 15.74
C TRP A 195 -19.11 24.74 16.00
N ILE A 196 -19.84 25.43 15.13
CA ILE A 196 -20.23 26.82 15.32
C ILE A 196 -21.75 26.86 15.36
N VAL A 197 -22.34 27.35 16.46
CA VAL A 197 -23.77 27.68 16.50
C VAL A 197 -23.94 29.17 16.24
N SER A 198 -24.76 29.54 15.26
CA SER A 198 -25.02 30.92 14.88
C SER A 198 -26.51 31.25 14.94
N VAL A 199 -26.83 32.30 15.69
CA VAL A 199 -28.18 32.87 15.78
C VAL A 199 -28.23 34.22 15.05
N PRO A 200 -29.42 34.80 14.80
CA PRO A 200 -29.53 36.12 14.17
C PRO A 200 -28.69 37.19 14.90
N GLU A 201 -28.10 38.11 14.16
CA GLU A 201 -27.10 39.09 14.65
C GLU A 201 -27.59 39.99 15.81
N THR A 202 -28.90 40.09 16.01
CA THR A 202 -29.52 40.90 17.09
C THR A 202 -29.79 40.10 18.38
N LYS A 203 -29.35 38.84 18.43
CA LYS A 203 -29.61 37.89 19.51
C LYS A 203 -28.31 37.31 20.04
N VAL A 204 -28.39 36.71 21.23
CA VAL A 204 -27.34 35.88 21.80
C VAL A 204 -27.80 34.43 21.90
N VAL A 205 -26.84 33.51 21.96
CA VAL A 205 -27.08 32.07 22.05
C VAL A 205 -27.31 31.70 23.50
N ASN A 206 -28.45 31.09 23.82
CA ASN A 206 -28.67 30.41 25.09
C ASN A 206 -28.68 28.90 24.83
N ILE A 207 -27.69 28.19 25.36
CA ILE A 207 -27.56 26.73 25.28
C ILE A 207 -28.05 26.08 26.56
N THR A 208 -28.79 24.99 26.44
CA THR A 208 -29.14 24.08 27.53
C THR A 208 -28.72 22.65 27.16
N PHE A 209 -28.37 21.84 28.16
CA PHE A 209 -28.00 20.43 27.94
C PHE A 209 -29.10 19.50 28.48
N ASP A 210 -29.69 18.72 27.56
CA ASP A 210 -30.61 17.63 27.89
C ASP A 210 -29.83 16.40 28.38
N HIS A 211 -28.63 16.20 27.81
CA HIS A 211 -27.73 15.11 28.14
C HIS A 211 -26.29 15.59 28.12
N PHE A 212 -25.49 15.12 29.08
CA PHE A 212 -24.07 15.36 29.13
C PHE A 212 -23.40 14.26 29.96
N ASP A 213 -22.47 13.54 29.35
CA ASP A 213 -21.70 12.45 29.91
C ASP A 213 -20.42 12.28 29.06
N VAL A 214 -19.35 12.90 29.53
CA VAL A 214 -18.02 12.92 28.88
C VAL A 214 -17.00 12.45 29.89
N GLU A 215 -16.01 11.64 29.50
CA GLU A 215 -14.98 11.18 30.44
C GLU A 215 -14.34 12.38 31.17
N GLY A 216 -14.30 12.31 32.50
CA GLY A 216 -13.78 13.36 33.34
C GLY A 216 -12.42 13.05 33.94
N GLY A 217 -11.66 14.10 34.23
CA GLY A 217 -10.38 14.07 34.95
C GLY A 217 -10.16 15.39 35.68
N HIS A 218 -8.97 15.62 36.27
CA HIS A 218 -8.71 16.92 36.87
C HIS A 218 -8.67 17.99 35.77
N ASN A 219 -9.49 19.04 35.89
CA ASN A 219 -9.67 20.07 34.86
C ASN A 219 -10.02 19.52 33.46
N CYS A 220 -10.69 18.37 33.38
CA CYS A 220 -11.09 17.70 32.13
C CYS A 220 -9.91 17.29 31.23
N GLU A 221 -8.79 16.88 31.82
CA GLU A 221 -7.57 16.53 31.07
C GLU A 221 -7.69 15.38 30.07
N PHE A 222 -8.62 14.44 30.27
CA PHE A 222 -8.90 13.33 29.35
C PHE A 222 -9.79 13.82 28.19
N ASP A 223 -11.11 13.76 28.36
CA ASP A 223 -12.09 14.22 27.38
C ASP A 223 -12.74 15.53 27.81
N PHE A 224 -13.21 16.32 26.85
CA PHE A 224 -13.87 17.57 27.16
C PHE A 224 -14.76 18.09 26.04
N LEU A 225 -15.76 18.89 26.43
CA LEU A 225 -16.40 19.89 25.59
C LEU A 225 -15.98 21.29 26.06
N GLN A 226 -15.31 22.03 25.21
CA GLN A 226 -14.88 23.40 25.44
C GLN A 226 -15.80 24.36 24.68
N ILE A 227 -16.19 25.46 25.33
CA ILE A 227 -17.16 26.41 24.78
C ILE A 227 -16.56 27.82 24.76
N HIS A 228 -16.53 28.46 23.60
CA HIS A 228 -16.05 29.83 23.43
C HIS A 228 -17.17 30.78 23.00
N ASP A 229 -17.18 31.98 23.59
CA ASP A 229 -18.13 33.06 23.30
C ASP A 229 -17.70 33.83 22.06
N GLY A 230 -17.92 33.23 20.89
CA GLY A 230 -17.59 33.77 19.57
C GLY A 230 -17.51 32.66 18.50
N PRO A 231 -17.11 33.01 17.27
CA PRO A 231 -17.05 32.06 16.14
C PRO A 231 -15.92 31.02 16.19
N ASP A 232 -14.88 31.20 17.03
CA ASP A 232 -13.70 30.35 17.01
C ASP A 232 -12.99 30.26 18.37
N SER A 233 -11.93 29.44 18.44
CA SER A 233 -11.15 29.17 19.65
C SER A 233 -10.31 30.35 20.15
N SER A 234 -10.15 31.43 19.39
CA SER A 234 -9.47 32.64 19.83
C SER A 234 -10.35 33.54 20.71
N HIS A 235 -11.66 33.30 20.72
CA HIS A 235 -12.62 34.06 21.51
C HIS A 235 -12.65 33.62 22.96
N ARG A 236 -13.31 34.42 23.82
CA ARG A 236 -13.35 34.21 25.27
C ARG A 236 -13.84 32.79 25.61
N LEU A 237 -12.98 32.01 26.25
CA LEU A 237 -13.36 30.73 26.83
C LEU A 237 -14.44 30.94 27.90
N LEU A 238 -15.60 30.31 27.73
CA LEU A 238 -16.63 30.24 28.75
C LEU A 238 -16.22 29.23 29.82
N ASP A 239 -15.99 27.98 29.40
CA ASP A 239 -15.40 26.95 30.25
C ASP A 239 -15.03 25.69 29.45
N ARG A 240 -14.41 24.72 30.13
CA ARG A 240 -14.11 23.37 29.67
C ARG A 240 -14.84 22.36 30.56
N PHE A 241 -15.69 21.54 29.96
CA PHE A 241 -16.63 20.67 30.69
C PHE A 241 -16.37 19.19 30.41
N CYS A 242 -16.57 18.37 31.43
CA CYS A 242 -16.51 16.91 31.40
C CYS A 242 -17.39 16.33 32.53
N GLY A 243 -17.42 15.00 32.66
CA GLY A 243 -18.31 14.30 33.59
C GLY A 243 -19.79 14.52 33.21
N GLU A 244 -20.62 14.73 34.23
CA GLU A 244 -22.06 14.99 34.08
C GLU A 244 -22.44 16.44 34.44
N GLU A 245 -21.45 17.35 34.51
CA GLU A 245 -21.55 18.66 35.17
C GLU A 245 -22.58 19.62 34.55
N LEU A 246 -22.83 19.48 33.24
CA LEU A 246 -23.70 20.37 32.48
C LEU A 246 -25.19 19.97 32.48
N ARG A 247 -25.56 18.81 33.03
CA ARG A 247 -26.96 18.37 33.08
C ARG A 247 -27.84 19.41 33.77
N GLY A 248 -28.82 19.95 33.05
CA GLY A 248 -29.75 20.96 33.57
C GLY A 248 -29.15 22.36 33.77
N ARG A 249 -27.92 22.62 33.29
CA ARG A 249 -27.34 23.98 33.27
C ARG A 249 -27.63 24.67 31.94
N ASN A 250 -27.68 26.00 31.99
CA ASN A 250 -27.75 26.84 30.80
C ASN A 250 -26.56 27.78 30.70
N ILE A 251 -26.13 28.06 29.48
CA ILE A 251 -25.01 28.95 29.15
C ILE A 251 -25.53 29.98 28.17
N VAL A 252 -25.41 31.26 28.54
CA VAL A 252 -25.81 32.39 27.69
C VAL A 252 -24.55 33.10 27.19
N SER A 253 -24.40 33.19 25.87
CA SER A 253 -23.30 33.90 25.23
C SER A 253 -23.50 35.42 25.27
N THR A 254 -22.46 36.17 24.94
CA THR A 254 -22.54 37.61 24.67
C THR A 254 -22.53 37.94 23.18
N HIS A 255 -22.07 37.00 22.34
CA HIS A 255 -22.12 37.09 20.88
C HIS A 255 -23.30 36.32 20.28
N ASN A 256 -23.62 36.59 19.02
CA ASN A 256 -24.60 35.82 18.24
C ASN A 256 -24.05 34.48 17.72
N GLN A 257 -22.82 34.13 18.11
CA GLN A 257 -22.16 32.89 17.74
C GLN A 257 -21.45 32.29 18.94
N ILE A 258 -21.38 30.97 18.97
CA ILE A 258 -20.61 30.21 19.95
C ILE A 258 -19.83 29.11 19.23
N PHE A 259 -18.64 28.83 19.71
CA PHE A 259 -17.76 27.80 19.18
C PHE A 259 -17.64 26.67 20.20
N LEU A 260 -17.89 25.45 19.74
CA LEU A 260 -17.89 24.23 20.52
C LEU A 260 -16.75 23.35 20.05
N TRP A 261 -15.86 22.96 20.95
CA TRP A 261 -14.75 22.08 20.65
C TRP A 261 -14.79 20.85 21.54
N PHE A 262 -15.10 19.71 20.95
CA PHE A 262 -15.05 18.42 21.64
C PHE A 262 -13.77 17.68 21.25
N LYS A 263 -13.11 17.12 22.26
CA LYS A 263 -11.94 16.27 22.05
C LYS A 263 -11.99 15.06 22.98
N SER A 264 -11.66 13.89 22.44
CA SER A 264 -11.47 12.67 23.23
C SER A 264 -10.04 12.12 23.14
N ASP A 265 -9.63 11.38 24.15
CA ASP A 265 -8.32 10.74 24.23
C ASP A 265 -8.32 9.31 23.64
N LYS A 266 -7.31 8.49 23.95
CA LYS A 266 -7.15 7.14 23.37
C LYS A 266 -7.94 6.05 24.10
N THR A 267 -8.53 6.38 25.24
CA THR A 267 -9.14 5.46 26.19
C THR A 267 -10.54 5.93 26.54
N VAL A 268 -11.24 5.10 27.33
CA VAL A 268 -12.54 5.35 28.01
C VAL A 268 -13.48 6.33 27.29
N VAL A 269 -14.58 5.80 26.77
CA VAL A 269 -15.61 6.61 26.13
C VAL A 269 -16.89 6.59 26.95
N HIS A 270 -17.66 7.68 26.84
CA HIS A 270 -18.94 7.87 27.48
C HIS A 270 -20.03 8.16 26.44
N THR A 271 -21.25 8.43 26.90
CA THR A 271 -22.43 8.54 26.02
C THR A 271 -22.55 9.89 25.29
N GLY A 272 -21.66 10.85 25.56
CA GLY A 272 -21.57 12.12 24.84
C GLY A 272 -22.53 13.18 25.38
N PHE A 273 -23.10 14.00 24.49
CA PHE A 273 -23.93 15.13 24.89
C PHE A 273 -25.03 15.45 23.88
N LYS A 274 -26.11 16.04 24.41
CA LYS A 274 -27.20 16.62 23.63
C LYS A 274 -27.51 18.00 24.16
N LEU A 275 -27.28 19.00 23.32
CA LEU A 275 -27.56 20.39 23.61
C LEU A 275 -28.67 20.94 22.73
N ASN A 276 -29.43 21.87 23.28
CA ASN A 276 -30.40 22.69 22.58
C ASN A 276 -29.95 24.14 22.64
N TRP A 277 -30.18 24.90 21.58
CA TRP A 277 -29.97 26.35 21.61
C TRP A 277 -31.24 27.10 21.27
N THR A 278 -31.33 28.31 21.83
CA THR A 278 -32.35 29.30 21.50
C THR A 278 -31.74 30.68 21.38
N ALA A 279 -32.25 31.48 20.45
CA ALA A 279 -31.85 32.86 20.25
C ALA A 279 -32.64 33.75 21.23
N VAL A 280 -31.95 34.32 22.21
CA VAL A 280 -32.55 35.18 23.23
C VAL A 280 -32.09 36.63 23.05
N PRO A 281 -32.85 37.63 23.53
CA PRO A 281 -32.35 39.00 23.60
C PRO A 281 -31.05 39.06 24.41
N PRO A 282 -30.06 39.88 24.02
CA PRO A 282 -28.90 40.16 24.87
C PRO A 282 -29.34 40.63 26.26
N GLY A 283 -28.65 40.18 27.31
CA GLY A 283 -28.87 40.69 28.66
C GLY A 283 -28.67 42.20 28.72
N LYS A 284 -29.48 42.90 29.54
CA LYS A 284 -29.28 44.33 29.83
C LYS A 284 -28.05 44.56 30.70
#